data_AF-A0A437S8E0-F1
#
_entry.id   AF-A0A437S8E0-F1
#
_cell.length_a   1.000
_cell.length_b   1.000
_cell.length_c   1.000
_cell.angle_alpha   90.00
_cell.angle_beta   90.00
_cell.angle_gamma   90.00
#
_symmetry.space_group_name_H-M   'P 1'
#
loop_
_entity.id
_entity.type
_entity.pdbx_description
1 polymer ?
#
loop_
_entity_poly.entity_id
_entity_poly.type
_entity_poly.pdbx_seq_one_letter_code
_entity_poly.pdbx_strand_id
1 'polypeptide(L)' 'MKCPICKNEMEKGGIFVNSIYVYWYNEDELKERSLFLKARVNGEPIGKNNFLTNTTKIETAYYCKNCKKVMGIFDVADF' A
#
# COMPACT_ATOMS: atom_id res chain seq x y z
N MET A 1 -13.56 2.25 4.85
CA MET A 1 -13.40 3.63 4.32
C MET A 1 -14.13 3.67 2.99
N LYS A 2 -14.85 4.74 2.66
CA LYS A 2 -15.49 4.85 1.34
C LYS A 2 -14.58 5.50 0.31
N CYS A 3 -14.54 4.96 -0.90
CA CYS A 3 -13.82 5.53 -2.03
C CYS A 3 -14.38 6.92 -2.34
N PRO A 4 -13.58 8.00 -2.36
CA PRO A 4 -14.10 9.34 -2.61
C PRO A 4 -14.58 9.51 -4.05
N ILE A 5 -14.12 8.65 -4.99
CA ILE A 5 -14.50 8.65 -6.41
C ILE A 5 -15.85 7.95 -6.61
N CYS A 6 -15.96 6.66 -6.27
CA CYS A 6 -17.17 5.86 -6.56
C CYS A 6 -18.04 5.54 -5.34
N LYS A 7 -17.69 6.04 -4.14
CA LYS A 7 -18.42 5.85 -2.87
C LYS A 7 -18.55 4.41 -2.33
N ASN A 8 -18.01 3.42 -3.01
CA ASN A 8 -17.97 2.03 -2.55
C ASN A 8 -17.05 1.85 -1.34
N GLU A 9 -17.30 0.82 -0.53
CA GLU A 9 -16.39 0.39 0.52
C GLU A 9 -15.04 -0.02 -0.06
N MET A 10 -13.98 0.33 0.66
CA MET A 10 -12.60 0.02 0.33
C MET A 10 -12.04 -1.01 1.31
N GLU A 11 -11.16 -1.86 0.79
CA GLU A 11 -10.47 -2.88 1.58
C GLU A 11 -9.30 -2.27 2.32
N LYS A 12 -9.20 -2.54 3.63
CA LYS A 12 -8.08 -2.09 4.45
C LYS A 12 -6.86 -2.96 4.17
N GLY A 13 -5.70 -2.33 4.13
CA GLY A 13 -4.44 -3.00 3.88
C GLY A 13 -3.28 -2.04 4.05
N GLY A 14 -2.17 -2.32 3.37
CA GLY A 14 -1.00 -1.48 3.44
C GLY A 14 -0.25 -1.38 2.14
N ILE A 15 0.64 -0.40 2.10
CA ILE A 15 1.60 -0.21 1.02
C ILE A 15 2.96 -0.66 1.53
N PHE A 16 3.62 -1.50 0.77
CA PHE A 16 5.00 -1.88 0.99
C PHE A 16 5.85 -1.38 -0.17
N VAL A 17 6.86 -0.58 0.16
CA VAL A 17 7.84 -0.06 -0.79
C VAL A 17 9.12 -0.87 -0.63
N ASN A 18 9.49 -1.62 -1.66
CA ASN A 18 10.84 -2.13 -1.88
C ASN A 18 11.55 -1.16 -2.86
N SER A 19 12.87 -1.06 -2.83
CA SER A 19 13.72 -0.06 -3.49
C SER A 19 13.40 0.27 -4.97
N ILE A 20 12.64 -0.56 -5.68
CA ILE A 20 12.24 -0.39 -7.09
C ILE A 20 10.71 -0.45 -7.27
N TYR A 21 9.98 -1.05 -6.33
CA TYR A 21 8.58 -1.43 -6.51
C TYR A 21 7.73 -1.06 -5.31
N VAL A 22 6.52 -0.57 -5.61
CA VAL A 22 5.50 -0.25 -4.62
C VAL A 22 4.35 -1.23 -4.79
N TYR A 23 3.99 -1.94 -3.73
CA TYR A 23 2.96 -2.96 -3.73
C TYR A 23 1.86 -2.61 -2.73
N TRP A 24 0.62 -2.91 -3.09
CA TRP A 24 -0.47 -2.99 -2.13
C TRP A 24 -0.67 -4.44 -1.66
N TYR A 25 -0.95 -4.60 -0.37
CA TYR A 25 -1.30 -5.86 0.28
C TYR A 25 -2.55 -5.66 1.13
N ASN A 26 -3.36 -6.71 1.26
CA ASN A 26 -4.45 -6.70 2.23
C ASN A 26 -3.93 -6.73 3.68
N GLU A 27 -4.81 -6.49 4.65
CA GLU A 27 -4.42 -6.38 6.06
C GLU A 27 -3.76 -7.65 6.63
N ASP A 28 -4.13 -8.84 6.16
CA ASP A 28 -3.56 -10.09 6.66
C ASP A 28 -2.19 -10.39 6.05
N GLU A 29 -2.03 -10.15 4.75
CA GLU A 29 -0.73 -10.23 4.06
C GLU A 29 0.28 -9.25 4.63
N LEU A 30 -0.18 -8.06 5.02
CA LEU A 30 0.67 -7.02 5.57
C LEU A 30 1.24 -7.38 6.95
N LYS A 31 0.57 -8.24 7.73
CA LYS A 31 1.05 -8.69 9.05
C LYS A 31 2.25 -9.64 8.94
N GLU A 32 2.53 -10.19 7.76
CA GLU A 32 3.73 -11.02 7.56
C GLU A 32 5.03 -10.22 7.78
N ARG A 33 6.12 -10.91 8.17
CA ARG A 33 7.40 -10.21 8.43
C ARG A 33 7.88 -9.51 7.16
N SER A 34 8.42 -8.30 7.32
CA SER A 34 8.92 -7.46 6.23
C SER A 34 9.93 -8.14 5.30
N LEU A 35 10.74 -9.08 5.80
CA LEU A 35 11.64 -9.91 4.97
C LEU A 35 10.89 -10.78 3.96
N PHE A 36 9.73 -11.34 4.32
CA PHE A 36 8.90 -12.12 3.39
C PHE A 36 8.26 -11.22 2.34
N LEU A 37 7.84 -10.01 2.71
CA LEU A 37 7.31 -9.01 1.77
C LEU A 37 8.37 -8.53 0.78
N LYS A 38 9.65 -8.39 1.19
CA LYS A 38 10.76 -8.07 0.26
C LYS A 38 10.97 -9.14 -0.80
N ALA A 39 10.74 -10.41 -0.45
CA ALA A 39 10.93 -11.55 -1.34
C ALA A 39 9.70 -11.87 -2.23
N ARG A 40 8.53 -11.28 -1.93
CA ARG A 40 7.27 -11.54 -2.64
C ARG A 40 6.98 -10.46 -3.70
N VAL A 41 6.54 -10.89 -4.88
CA VAL A 41 6.12 -10.05 -6.02
C VAL A 41 4.59 -10.06 -6.21
N ASN A 42 3.84 -10.71 -5.30
CA ASN A 42 2.40 -10.99 -5.49
C ASN A 42 1.45 -9.84 -5.07
N GLY A 43 1.98 -8.69 -4.64
CA GLY A 43 1.13 -7.53 -4.31
C GLY A 43 0.63 -6.83 -5.58
N GLU A 44 -0.48 -6.08 -5.48
CA GLU A 44 -0.97 -5.27 -6.60
C GLU A 44 0.02 -4.12 -6.84
N PRO A 45 0.66 -4.03 -8.02
CA PRO A 45 1.67 -3.01 -8.27
C PRO A 45 1.04 -1.61 -8.36
N ILE A 46 1.60 -0.65 -7.61
CA ILE A 46 1.18 0.76 -7.63
C ILE A 46 2.10 1.52 -8.59
N GLY A 47 1.53 2.19 -9.58
CA GLY A 47 2.26 2.89 -10.64
C GLY A 47 3.06 4.11 -10.17
N LYS A 48 4.28 3.88 -9.67
CA LYS A 48 5.43 4.81 -9.70
C LYS A 48 6.69 4.06 -9.25
N ASN A 49 7.57 3.70 -10.19
CA ASN A 49 8.76 2.85 -9.92
C ASN A 49 10.01 3.62 -9.46
N ASN A 50 9.87 4.87 -9.01
CA ASN A 50 10.99 5.71 -8.61
C ASN A 50 10.81 6.19 -7.16
N PHE A 51 11.13 5.34 -6.19
CA PHE A 51 11.36 5.78 -4.81
C PHE A 51 12.69 5.25 -4.28
N LEU A 52 13.41 6.14 -3.61
CA LEU A 52 14.78 6.01 -3.11
C LEU A 52 15.03 4.75 -2.25
N THR A 53 16.31 4.42 -2.15
CA THR A 53 17.05 3.27 -1.55
C THR A 53 16.52 2.59 -0.27
N ASN A 54 15.43 3.03 0.34
CA ASN A 54 14.93 2.53 1.63
C ASN A 54 13.58 1.82 1.51
N THR A 55 13.40 0.79 2.33
CA THR A 55 12.13 0.07 2.46
C THR A 55 11.19 0.84 3.38
N THR A 56 9.97 1.12 2.95
CA THR A 56 8.95 1.78 3.78
C THR A 56 7.67 0.95 3.80
N LYS A 57 7.07 0.80 4.98
CA LYS A 57 5.79 0.11 5.18
C LYS A 57 4.76 1.13 5.69
N ILE A 58 3.62 1.23 5.02
CA ILE A 58 2.52 2.13 5.37
C ILE A 58 1.30 1.24 5.66
N GLU A 59 0.90 1.15 6.93
CA GLU A 59 -0.15 0.21 7.37
C GLU A 59 -1.57 0.78 7.28
N THR A 60 -1.68 2.08 7.01
CA THR A 60 -2.94 2.82 6.88
C THR A 60 -3.23 3.11 5.42
N ALA A 61 -3.45 2.06 4.62
CA ALA A 61 -3.87 2.21 3.23
C ALA A 61 -5.17 1.46 2.93
N TYR A 62 -5.88 1.92 1.91
CA TYR A 62 -7.16 1.37 1.48
C TYR A 62 -7.19 1.18 -0.02
N TYR A 63 -7.65 0.03 -0.49
CA TYR A 63 -7.80 -0.28 -1.92
C TYR A 63 -9.25 -0.32 -2.34
N CYS A 64 -9.58 0.46 -3.37
CA CYS A 64 -10.86 0.38 -4.06
C CYS A 64 -10.73 -0.55 -5.28
N LYS A 65 -11.26 -1.77 -5.18
CA LYS A 65 -11.29 -2.75 -6.28
C LYS A 65 -12.00 -2.22 -7.53
N ASN A 66 -13.07 -1.43 -7.35
CA ASN A 66 -13.86 -0.89 -8.46
C ASN A 66 -13.09 0.17 -9.27
N CYS A 67 -12.46 1.13 -8.60
CA CYS A 67 -11.69 2.19 -9.27
C CYS A 67 -10.23 1.80 -9.57
N LYS A 68 -9.75 0.68 -9.02
CA LYS A 68 -8.35 0.26 -9.01
C LYS A 68 -7.43 1.37 -8.49
N LYS A 69 -7.80 1.97 -7.36
CA LYS A 69 -7.06 3.06 -6.70
C LYS A 69 -6.74 2.69 -5.26
N VAL A 70 -5.53 3.01 -4.83
CA VAL A 70 -5.07 2.89 -3.45
C VAL A 70 -5.00 4.28 -2.83
N MET A 71 -5.43 4.41 -1.57
CA MET A 71 -5.39 5.65 -0.79
C MET A 71 -4.68 5.40 0.52
N GLY A 72 -3.62 6.16 0.79
CA GLY A 72 -2.92 6.16 2.08
C GLY A 72 -3.41 7.29 2.97
N ILE A 73 -3.50 7.03 4.27
CA ILE A 73 -3.68 8.03 5.31
C ILE A 73 -2.34 8.15 6.03
N PHE A 74 -1.81 9.38 6.10
CA PHE A 74 -0.51 9.68 6.67
C PHE A 74 -0.67 10.69 7.79
N ASP A 75 0.05 10.48 8.89
CA ASP A 75 0.19 11.50 9.92
C ASP A 75 0.98 12.69 9.36
N VAL A 76 0.56 13.89 9.74
CA VAL A 76 1.35 15.10 9.44
C VAL A 76 2.57 15.06 10.36
N ALA A 77 3.76 14.98 9.77
CA ALA A 77 5.00 15.08 10.52
C ALA A 77 5.33 16.55 10.76
N ASP A 78 5.31 16.97 12.02
CA ASP A 78 5.87 18.24 12.44
C ASP A 78 7.40 18.06 12.57
N PHE A 79 8.15 18.73 11.71
CA PHE A 79 9.62 18.74 11.71
C PHE A 79 10.17 20.07 12.21
#